data_AF-A0A7S1VJ25-F1
#
_entry.id   AF-A0A7S1VJ25-F1
#
_cell.length_a   1.000
_cell.length_b   1.000
_cell.length_c   1.000
_cell.angle_alpha   90.00
_cell.angle_beta   90.00
_cell.angle_gamma   90.00
#
_symmetry.space_group_name_H-M   'P 1'
#
loop_
_entity.id
_entity.type
_entity.pdbx_description
1 polymer ?
#
loop_
_entity_poly.entity_id
_entity_poly.type
_entity_poly.pdbx_seq_one_letter_code
_entity_poly.pdbx_strand_id
1 'polypeptide(L)'
;EALFRSYFGLEVLVKRALAEMENVTPWTETPPPTPLRYDDLVTETPGPATLARLSVDDQTVWTMQEAAALFVAAGDVLAARTKAHLSPTAEPSPPQAPLVFDKDDLEVMQFVAAAASLRLGQFDIAAQSAFQIRAMAGNIVPAVATTNAVIAGLVVVEALKLILNGVVDTKDSDERQERLARSTNAYLNKHWSGGRKIALAKVERPNPECYVCAHPAVSVALDPASVTLGAFVRAVLKRHLHFTQPSVTLGDTNLVYEEGDDLEELAESELKKAADVIAASTRRLLEAAERNKAKVNMDGLDDIDITGAILEAATAISQACSSLVQSAAKAQSERTDAKKTGKAMYRKDPMWANGLISAAQNVAGAVQQLVISSNKAVNGEVEEVEITAAAKGVGAATAQLVAASRAKAADPFSSTQVSLKKAAS
;
A
#
# COMPACT_ATOMS: atom_id res chain seq x y z
N GLU A 1 2.40 -18.03 -36.02
CA GLU A 1 2.29 -19.11 -35.01
C GLU A 1 3.55 -19.34 -34.15
N ALA A 2 4.73 -19.63 -34.72
CA ALA A 2 5.93 -19.96 -33.92
C ALA A 2 6.27 -18.91 -32.86
N LEU A 3 6.11 -17.62 -33.19
CA LEU A 3 6.28 -16.51 -32.26
C LEU A 3 5.32 -16.58 -31.06
N PHE A 4 4.07 -16.99 -31.29
CA PHE A 4 3.07 -17.17 -30.22
C PHE A 4 3.55 -18.25 -29.24
N ARG A 5 3.91 -19.42 -29.76
CA ARG A 5 4.35 -20.57 -28.95
C ARG A 5 5.58 -20.23 -28.11
N SER A 6 6.49 -19.44 -28.67
CA SER A 6 7.67 -18.95 -27.97
C SER A 6 7.31 -17.96 -26.86
N TYR A 7 6.60 -16.87 -27.20
CA TYR A 7 6.42 -15.73 -26.31
C TYR A 7 5.35 -15.94 -25.23
N PHE A 8 4.24 -16.58 -25.57
CA PHE A 8 3.14 -16.82 -24.64
C PHE A 8 3.18 -18.23 -24.01
N GLY A 9 3.85 -19.19 -24.64
CA GLY A 9 4.02 -20.54 -24.09
C GLY A 9 5.36 -20.70 -23.37
N LEU A 10 6.42 -20.89 -24.16
CA LEU A 10 7.73 -21.30 -23.68
C LEU A 10 8.38 -20.27 -22.74
N GLU A 11 8.33 -18.98 -23.05
CA GLU A 11 8.91 -17.94 -22.20
C GLU A 11 8.31 -17.97 -20.79
N VAL A 12 6.99 -18.13 -20.68
CA VAL A 12 6.28 -18.14 -19.40
C VAL A 12 6.62 -19.41 -18.61
N LEU A 13 6.68 -20.56 -19.28
CA LEU A 13 7.13 -21.81 -18.67
C LEU A 13 8.56 -21.69 -18.10
N VAL A 14 9.49 -21.17 -18.90
CA VAL A 14 10.89 -21.00 -18.48
C VAL A 14 11.00 -20.03 -17.31
N LYS A 15 10.32 -18.88 -17.37
CA LYS A 15 10.35 -17.90 -16.27
C LYS A 15 9.76 -18.43 -14.97
N ARG A 16 8.70 -19.25 -15.04
CA ARG A 16 8.16 -19.94 -13.86
C ARG A 16 9.15 -20.93 -13.28
N ALA A 17 9.75 -21.77 -14.12
CA ALA A 17 10.75 -22.73 -13.68
C ALA A 17 11.98 -22.06 -13.05
N LEU A 18 12.46 -20.95 -13.63
CA LEU A 18 13.58 -20.18 -13.07
C LEU A 18 13.24 -19.57 -11.71
N ALA A 19 12.05 -18.97 -11.56
CA ALA A 19 11.60 -18.42 -10.27
C ALA A 19 11.52 -19.50 -9.17
N GLU A 20 11.02 -20.70 -9.52
CA GLU A 20 10.99 -21.85 -8.62
C GLU A 20 12.40 -22.33 -8.24
N MET A 21 13.34 -22.38 -9.19
CA MET A 21 14.72 -22.80 -8.95
C MET A 21 15.52 -21.81 -8.09
N GLU A 22 15.26 -20.51 -8.22
CA GLU A 22 15.96 -19.47 -7.49
C GLU A 22 15.39 -19.24 -6.07
N ASN A 23 14.34 -19.96 -5.66
CA ASN A 23 13.55 -19.70 -4.44
C ASN A 23 13.06 -18.25 -4.34
N VAL A 24 13.02 -17.54 -5.47
CA VAL A 24 12.43 -16.21 -5.58
C VAL A 24 11.03 -16.46 -6.09
N THR A 25 10.05 -16.53 -5.19
CA THR A 25 8.64 -16.48 -5.58
C THR A 25 8.20 -15.02 -5.62
N PRO A 26 8.26 -14.32 -6.78
CA PRO A 26 7.68 -12.97 -6.87
C PRO A 26 6.14 -13.00 -6.77
N TRP A 27 5.54 -14.19 -6.72
CA TRP A 27 4.11 -14.49 -6.73
C TRP A 27 3.54 -14.74 -5.32
N THR A 28 4.09 -14.10 -4.28
CA THR A 28 3.61 -14.32 -2.89
C THR A 28 2.18 -13.84 -2.67
N GLU A 29 1.77 -12.80 -3.39
CA GLU A 29 0.45 -12.15 -3.24
C GLU A 29 -0.42 -12.27 -4.49
N THR A 30 0.14 -12.71 -5.63
CA THR A 30 -0.55 -12.82 -6.91
C THR A 30 -0.27 -14.18 -7.55
N PRO A 31 -1.23 -14.78 -8.28
CA PRO A 31 -0.99 -16.07 -8.93
C PRO A 31 0.09 -15.96 -10.02
N PRO A 32 0.90 -17.02 -10.24
CA PRO A 32 1.89 -17.02 -11.31
C PRO A 32 1.22 -16.99 -12.68
N PRO A 33 1.88 -16.41 -13.70
CA PRO A 33 1.30 -16.30 -15.02
C PRO A 33 1.00 -17.66 -15.66
N THR A 34 -0.09 -17.74 -16.43
CA THR A 34 -0.52 -18.96 -17.10
C THR A 34 0.10 -19.07 -18.49
N PRO A 35 0.90 -20.13 -18.77
CA PRO A 35 1.40 -20.39 -20.13
C PRO A 35 0.24 -20.68 -21.07
N LEU A 36 0.26 -20.07 -22.25
CA LEU A 36 -0.78 -20.29 -23.27
C LEU A 36 -0.33 -21.32 -24.29
N ARG A 37 -1.25 -22.19 -24.69
CA ARG A 37 -1.06 -23.16 -25.78
C ARG A 37 -1.89 -22.72 -26.97
N TYR A 38 -1.23 -22.56 -28.12
CA TYR A 38 -1.88 -22.07 -29.32
C TYR A 38 -3.01 -22.99 -29.79
N ASP A 39 -2.76 -24.31 -29.80
CA ASP A 39 -3.73 -25.32 -30.25
C ASP A 39 -4.99 -25.38 -29.38
N ASP A 40 -4.87 -25.00 -28.11
CA ASP A 40 -6.00 -24.99 -27.16
C ASP A 40 -6.88 -23.74 -27.37
N LEU A 41 -6.32 -22.67 -27.97
CA LEU A 41 -7.01 -21.40 -28.20
C LEU A 41 -7.53 -21.24 -29.64
N VAL A 42 -6.80 -21.78 -30.62
CA VAL A 42 -7.14 -21.65 -32.04
C VAL A 42 -7.29 -23.06 -32.61
N THR A 43 -8.52 -23.59 -32.54
CA THR A 43 -8.88 -24.89 -33.12
C THR A 43 -9.20 -24.77 -34.61
N GLU A 44 -9.74 -23.63 -35.03
CA GLU A 44 -10.00 -23.28 -36.43
C GLU A 44 -9.53 -21.85 -36.69
N THR A 45 -8.86 -21.62 -37.83
CA THR A 45 -8.46 -20.28 -38.25
C THR A 45 -9.71 -19.46 -38.56
N PRO A 46 -9.94 -18.31 -37.90
CA PRO A 46 -11.12 -17.50 -38.18
C PRO A 46 -11.16 -17.08 -39.65
N GLY A 47 -12.34 -17.19 -40.25
CA GLY A 47 -12.55 -16.78 -41.63
C GLY A 47 -12.29 -15.28 -41.84
N PRO A 48 -12.07 -14.83 -43.10
CA PRO A 48 -11.76 -13.43 -43.42
C PRO A 48 -12.80 -12.43 -42.90
N ALA A 49 -14.08 -12.80 -42.89
CA ALA A 49 -15.16 -11.95 -42.38
C ALA A 49 -15.05 -11.69 -40.87
N THR A 50 -14.63 -12.69 -40.09
CA THR A 50 -14.44 -12.55 -38.64
C THR A 50 -13.26 -11.64 -38.32
N LEU A 51 -12.14 -11.84 -39.02
CA LEU A 51 -10.96 -10.98 -38.89
C LEU A 51 -11.28 -9.53 -39.31
N ALA A 52 -12.05 -9.33 -40.38
CA ALA A 52 -12.49 -8.01 -40.80
C ALA A 52 -13.39 -7.32 -39.77
N ARG A 53 -14.30 -8.05 -39.11
CA ARG A 53 -15.13 -7.50 -38.03
C ARG A 53 -14.27 -7.05 -36.84
N LEU A 54 -13.38 -7.92 -36.38
CA LEU A 54 -12.49 -7.65 -35.24
C LEU A 54 -11.50 -6.51 -35.53
N SER A 55 -11.17 -6.31 -36.81
CA SER A 55 -10.32 -5.24 -37.29
C SER A 55 -10.98 -3.85 -37.19
N VAL A 56 -12.31 -3.78 -37.18
CA VAL A 56 -13.07 -2.51 -37.21
C VAL A 56 -13.70 -2.20 -35.86
N ASP A 57 -14.10 -3.22 -35.12
CA ASP A 57 -14.66 -3.09 -33.78
C ASP A 57 -13.55 -3.00 -32.73
N ASP A 58 -13.13 -1.78 -32.40
CA ASP A 58 -12.02 -1.50 -31.49
C ASP A 58 -12.46 -1.21 -30.04
N GLN A 59 -13.77 -1.08 -29.78
CA GLN A 59 -14.30 -0.77 -28.45
C GLN A 59 -14.73 -2.02 -27.67
N THR A 60 -14.97 -3.13 -28.35
CA THR A 60 -15.23 -4.40 -27.69
C THR A 60 -13.94 -5.05 -27.20
N VAL A 61 -14.07 -5.81 -26.11
CA VAL A 61 -12.97 -6.60 -25.56
C VAL A 61 -12.95 -7.95 -26.26
N TRP A 62 -11.79 -8.33 -26.79
CA TRP A 62 -11.61 -9.61 -27.47
C TRP A 62 -11.51 -10.77 -26.49
N THR A 63 -12.00 -11.93 -26.91
CA THR A 63 -11.68 -13.20 -26.26
C THR A 63 -10.21 -13.58 -26.51
N MET A 64 -9.68 -14.48 -25.67
CA MET A 64 -8.31 -14.99 -25.85
C MET A 64 -8.11 -15.71 -27.19
N GLN A 65 -9.15 -16.36 -27.69
CA GLN A 65 -9.17 -17.02 -28.99
C GLN A 65 -9.10 -16.01 -30.14
N GLU A 66 -9.90 -14.95 -30.08
CA GLU A 66 -9.89 -13.85 -31.07
C GLU A 66 -8.54 -13.12 -31.06
N ALA A 67 -7.99 -12.83 -29.89
CA ALA A 67 -6.67 -12.21 -29.75
C ALA A 67 -5.54 -13.12 -30.29
N ALA A 68 -5.58 -14.43 -30.03
CA ALA A 68 -4.60 -15.37 -30.54
C ALA A 68 -4.60 -15.44 -32.08
N ALA A 69 -5.80 -15.47 -32.68
CA ALA A 69 -5.94 -15.48 -34.13
C ALA A 69 -5.48 -14.17 -34.77
N LEU A 70 -5.88 -13.01 -34.21
CA LEU A 70 -5.42 -11.71 -34.68
C LEU A 70 -3.91 -11.53 -34.56
N PHE A 71 -3.30 -12.02 -33.47
CA PHE A 71 -1.85 -11.95 -33.29
C PHE A 71 -1.11 -12.65 -34.42
N VAL A 72 -1.58 -13.82 -34.84
CA VAL A 72 -0.98 -14.56 -35.95
C VAL A 72 -1.26 -13.87 -37.29
N ALA A 73 -2.51 -13.50 -37.56
CA ALA A 73 -2.88 -12.85 -38.82
C ALA A 73 -2.14 -11.52 -39.04
N ALA A 74 -2.14 -10.64 -38.04
CA ALA A 74 -1.42 -9.36 -38.10
C ALA A 74 0.10 -9.60 -38.17
N GLY A 75 0.62 -10.59 -37.45
CA GLY A 75 2.02 -10.99 -37.49
C GLY A 75 2.48 -11.43 -38.89
N ASP A 76 1.65 -12.20 -39.60
CA ASP A 76 1.94 -12.64 -40.96
C ASP A 76 1.96 -11.47 -41.95
N VAL A 77 1.03 -10.51 -41.82
CA VAL A 77 1.02 -9.28 -42.62
C VAL A 77 2.27 -8.44 -42.35
N LEU A 78 2.63 -8.23 -41.07
CA LEU A 78 3.83 -7.46 -40.69
C LEU A 78 5.12 -8.15 -41.13
N ALA A 79 5.19 -9.49 -41.06
CA ALA A 79 6.31 -10.25 -41.57
C ALA A 79 6.46 -10.10 -43.09
N ALA A 80 5.35 -10.14 -43.84
CA ALA A 80 5.35 -9.89 -45.28
C ALA A 80 5.78 -8.45 -45.61
N ARG A 81 5.24 -7.45 -44.89
CA ARG A 81 5.64 -6.03 -45.03
C ARG A 81 7.13 -5.84 -44.74
N THR A 82 7.65 -6.47 -43.70
CA THR A 82 9.07 -6.40 -43.32
C THR A 82 9.95 -7.02 -44.40
N LYS A 83 9.59 -8.20 -44.92
CA LYS A 83 10.33 -8.84 -46.03
C LYS A 83 10.33 -7.96 -47.28
N ALA A 84 9.17 -7.40 -47.65
CA ALA A 84 9.06 -6.49 -48.79
C ALA A 84 9.95 -5.27 -48.63
N HIS A 85 9.97 -4.66 -47.43
CA HIS A 85 10.82 -3.52 -47.10
C HIS A 85 12.32 -3.87 -47.09
N LEU A 86 12.70 -5.08 -46.69
CA LEU A 86 14.10 -5.51 -46.66
C LEU A 86 14.59 -6.07 -48.01
N SER A 87 13.72 -6.22 -49.01
CA SER A 87 14.10 -6.68 -50.34
C SER A 87 15.11 -5.72 -50.96
N PRO A 88 16.25 -6.19 -51.50
CA PRO A 88 17.17 -5.31 -52.22
C PRO A 88 16.47 -4.74 -53.44
N THR A 89 16.30 -3.41 -53.48
CA THR A 89 15.98 -2.71 -54.71
C THR A 89 17.16 -2.85 -55.68
N ALA A 90 16.90 -2.87 -56.99
CA ALA A 90 17.93 -3.06 -58.02
C ALA A 90 19.00 -1.94 -58.05
N GLU A 91 18.87 -0.91 -57.21
CA GLU A 91 19.78 0.21 -57.08
C GLU A 91 20.54 0.16 -55.74
N PRO A 92 21.83 0.54 -55.69
CA PRO A 92 22.62 0.57 -54.46
C PRO A 92 22.06 1.64 -53.50
N SER A 93 21.16 1.19 -52.64
CA SER A 93 20.49 2.01 -51.62
C SER A 93 21.09 1.69 -50.25
N PRO A 94 21.20 2.65 -49.31
CA PRO A 94 21.55 2.33 -47.93
C PRO A 94 20.56 1.30 -47.34
N PRO A 95 20.97 0.48 -46.36
CA PRO A 95 20.09 -0.52 -45.75
C PRO A 95 18.81 0.15 -45.26
N GLN A 96 17.66 -0.35 -45.74
CA GLN A 96 16.36 0.22 -45.38
C GLN A 96 16.15 0.12 -43.86
N ALA A 97 15.65 1.21 -43.27
CA ALA A 97 15.37 1.25 -41.84
C ALA A 97 14.32 0.20 -41.47
N PRO A 98 14.36 -0.37 -40.25
CA PRO A 98 13.28 -1.25 -39.79
C PRO A 98 11.94 -0.52 -39.77
N LEU A 99 10.84 -1.27 -39.84
CA LEU A 99 9.50 -0.71 -39.66
C LEU A 99 9.43 0.08 -38.35
N VAL A 100 8.94 1.32 -38.43
CA VAL A 100 8.75 2.19 -37.27
C VAL A 100 7.35 1.98 -36.73
N PHE A 101 7.22 1.87 -35.41
CA PHE A 101 5.91 1.81 -34.77
C PHE A 101 5.12 3.09 -35.03
N ASP A 102 3.92 2.94 -35.56
CA ASP A 102 2.93 4.00 -35.72
C ASP A 102 1.62 3.55 -35.08
N LYS A 103 1.06 4.38 -34.20
CA LYS A 103 -0.22 4.10 -33.53
C LYS A 103 -1.42 4.24 -34.45
N ASP A 104 -1.23 4.83 -35.63
CA ASP A 104 -2.26 5.02 -36.64
C ASP A 104 -2.18 3.95 -37.74
N ASP A 105 -1.16 3.09 -37.70
CA ASP A 105 -1.04 1.90 -38.54
C ASP A 105 -1.88 0.74 -37.96
N LEU A 106 -2.88 0.33 -38.75
CA LEU A 106 -3.88 -0.66 -38.34
C LEU A 106 -3.25 -2.02 -38.02
N GLU A 107 -2.38 -2.55 -38.88
CA GLU A 107 -1.82 -3.89 -38.68
C GLU A 107 -0.80 -3.90 -37.53
N VAL A 108 -0.04 -2.81 -37.36
CA VAL A 108 0.86 -2.65 -36.21
C VAL A 108 0.05 -2.60 -34.91
N MET A 109 -1.00 -1.79 -34.85
CA MET A 109 -1.82 -1.68 -33.65
C MET A 109 -2.61 -2.95 -33.34
N GLN A 110 -3.07 -3.69 -34.35
CA GLN A 110 -3.69 -5.00 -34.15
C GLN A 110 -2.72 -5.99 -33.54
N PHE A 111 -1.49 -6.04 -34.04
CA PHE A 111 -0.46 -6.91 -33.49
C PHE A 111 -0.17 -6.56 -32.03
N VAL A 112 -0.01 -5.27 -31.71
CA VAL A 112 0.23 -4.79 -30.34
C VAL A 112 -0.96 -5.07 -29.42
N ALA A 113 -2.19 -4.75 -29.84
CA ALA A 113 -3.39 -4.96 -29.04
C ALA A 113 -3.65 -6.46 -28.79
N ALA A 114 -3.42 -7.31 -29.80
CA ALA A 114 -3.58 -8.75 -29.67
C ALA A 114 -2.55 -9.33 -28.70
N ALA A 115 -1.28 -8.92 -28.84
CA ALA A 115 -0.21 -9.33 -27.94
C ALA A 115 -0.48 -8.89 -26.48
N ALA A 116 -0.92 -7.64 -26.30
CA ALA A 116 -1.26 -7.10 -24.99
C ALA A 116 -2.46 -7.83 -24.37
N SER A 117 -3.52 -8.09 -25.13
CA SER A 117 -4.71 -8.82 -24.67
C SER A 117 -4.37 -10.23 -24.18
N LEU A 118 -3.55 -10.95 -24.96
CA LEU A 118 -3.04 -12.26 -24.56
C LEU A 118 -2.25 -12.16 -23.26
N ARG A 119 -1.34 -11.19 -23.16
CA ARG A 119 -0.51 -10.98 -21.97
C ARG A 119 -1.34 -10.64 -20.73
N LEU A 120 -2.36 -9.78 -20.86
CA LEU A 120 -3.28 -9.48 -19.76
C LEU A 120 -3.94 -10.76 -19.24
N GLY A 121 -4.44 -11.61 -20.14
CA GLY A 121 -5.01 -12.91 -19.79
C GLY A 121 -4.02 -13.86 -19.11
N GLN A 122 -2.73 -13.85 -19.48
CA GLN A 122 -1.71 -14.67 -18.80
C GLN A 122 -1.55 -14.30 -17.32
N PHE A 123 -1.73 -13.03 -16.98
CA PHE A 123 -1.52 -12.50 -15.63
C PHE A 123 -2.83 -12.27 -14.86
N ASP A 124 -3.95 -12.77 -15.37
CA ASP A 124 -5.29 -12.56 -14.80
C ASP A 124 -5.62 -11.07 -14.59
N ILE A 125 -5.15 -10.23 -15.51
CA ILE A 125 -5.43 -8.79 -15.52
C ILE A 125 -6.67 -8.57 -16.40
N ALA A 126 -7.58 -7.72 -15.92
CA ALA A 126 -8.80 -7.35 -16.64
C ALA A 126 -8.49 -6.94 -18.09
N ALA A 127 -9.16 -7.61 -19.03
CA ALA A 127 -8.99 -7.37 -20.45
C ALA A 127 -9.46 -5.96 -20.84
N GLN A 128 -8.79 -5.39 -21.84
CA GLN A 128 -9.04 -4.05 -22.33
C GLN A 128 -9.37 -4.09 -23.82
N SER A 129 -10.13 -3.11 -24.30
CA SER A 129 -10.43 -2.99 -25.72
C SER A 129 -9.23 -2.48 -26.50
N ALA A 130 -9.19 -2.75 -27.81
CA ALA A 130 -8.11 -2.26 -28.67
C ALA A 130 -7.99 -0.73 -28.66
N PHE A 131 -9.12 -0.03 -28.51
CA PHE A 131 -9.18 1.42 -28.34
C PHE A 131 -8.45 1.89 -27.08
N GLN A 132 -8.69 1.23 -25.94
CA GLN A 132 -7.99 1.54 -24.67
C GLN A 132 -6.50 1.25 -24.79
N ILE A 133 -6.13 0.11 -25.38
CA ILE A 133 -4.73 -0.28 -25.59
C ILE A 133 -4.02 0.73 -26.50
N ARG A 134 -4.66 1.19 -27.59
CA ARG A 134 -4.12 2.22 -28.49
C ARG A 134 -3.86 3.54 -27.76
N ALA A 135 -4.79 3.97 -26.90
CA ALA A 135 -4.63 5.17 -26.10
C ALA A 135 -3.42 5.07 -25.14
N MET A 136 -3.16 3.89 -24.56
CA MET A 136 -1.98 3.68 -23.72
C MET A 136 -0.70 3.60 -24.54
N ALA A 137 -0.69 2.77 -25.60
CA ALA A 137 0.49 2.53 -26.44
C ALA A 137 1.03 3.81 -27.08
N GLY A 138 0.13 4.68 -27.56
CA GLY A 138 0.51 5.97 -28.15
C GLY A 138 1.11 6.97 -27.17
N ASN A 139 1.01 6.73 -25.86
CA ASN A 139 1.50 7.61 -24.79
C ASN A 139 2.68 7.00 -24.01
N ILE A 140 3.22 5.86 -24.44
CA ILE A 140 4.37 5.23 -23.79
C ILE A 140 5.61 6.11 -23.96
N VAL A 141 6.21 6.54 -22.84
CA VAL A 141 7.49 7.23 -22.81
C VAL A 141 8.58 6.23 -22.39
N PRO A 142 9.59 5.95 -23.23
CA PRO A 142 10.68 5.05 -22.87
C PRO A 142 11.42 5.55 -21.63
N ALA A 143 11.65 4.65 -20.67
CA ALA A 143 12.48 4.93 -19.51
C ALA A 143 13.97 4.78 -19.87
N VAL A 144 14.79 5.72 -19.38
CA VAL A 144 16.25 5.65 -19.54
C VAL A 144 16.88 5.67 -18.15
N ALA A 145 17.71 4.67 -17.84
CA ALA A 145 18.31 4.50 -16.51
C ALA A 145 19.08 5.75 -16.04
N THR A 146 19.76 6.45 -16.96
CA THR A 146 20.52 7.67 -16.63
C THR A 146 19.61 8.83 -16.24
N THR A 147 18.41 8.97 -16.82
CA THR A 147 17.42 9.97 -16.39
C THR A 147 17.01 9.72 -14.95
N ASN A 148 16.72 8.47 -14.58
CA ASN A 148 16.36 8.12 -13.20
C ASN A 148 17.49 8.43 -12.21
N ALA A 149 18.74 8.12 -12.56
CA ALA A 149 19.90 8.43 -11.74
C ALA A 149 20.07 9.94 -11.50
N VAL A 150 19.93 10.75 -12.55
CA VAL A 150 20.02 12.22 -12.45
C VAL A 150 18.90 12.79 -11.59
N ILE A 151 17.65 12.38 -11.82
CA ILE A 151 16.50 12.85 -11.05
C ILE A 151 16.61 12.43 -9.59
N ALA A 152 17.03 11.19 -9.29
CA ALA A 152 17.26 10.74 -7.92
C ALA A 152 18.31 11.58 -7.19
N GLY A 153 19.41 11.94 -7.86
CA GLY A 153 20.40 12.87 -7.30
C GLY A 153 19.80 14.25 -6.99
N LEU A 154 18.97 14.79 -7.87
CA LEU A 154 18.29 16.07 -7.65
C LEU A 154 17.30 16.01 -6.48
N VAL A 155 16.57 14.91 -6.32
CA VAL A 155 15.66 14.70 -5.17
C VAL A 155 16.43 14.76 -3.85
N VAL A 156 17.59 14.08 -3.76
CA VAL A 156 18.43 14.11 -2.55
C VAL A 156 18.96 15.52 -2.27
N VAL A 157 19.38 16.25 -3.30
CA VAL A 157 19.85 17.64 -3.16
C VAL A 157 18.75 18.56 -2.64
N GLU A 158 17.52 18.47 -3.17
CA GLU A 158 16.40 19.28 -2.65
C GLU A 158 16.00 18.85 -1.23
N ALA A 159 16.00 17.55 -0.92
CA ALA A 159 15.72 17.06 0.44
C ALA A 159 16.73 17.62 1.47
N LEU A 160 18.02 17.65 1.13
CA LEU A 160 19.05 18.26 1.98
C LEU A 160 18.80 19.76 2.16
N LYS A 161 18.40 20.50 1.11
CA LYS A 161 18.04 21.92 1.23
C LYS A 161 16.86 22.13 2.17
N LEU A 162 15.83 21.29 2.10
CA LEU A 162 14.66 21.39 2.98
C LEU A 162 15.05 21.22 4.46
N ILE A 163 15.92 20.26 4.75
CA ILE A 163 16.42 20.00 6.11
C ILE A 163 17.33 21.14 6.57
N LEU A 164 18.36 21.49 5.79
CA LEU A 164 19.37 22.48 6.17
C LEU A 164 18.80 23.89 6.29
N ASN A 165 17.76 24.23 5.53
CA ASN A 165 17.05 25.50 5.65
C ASN A 165 15.98 25.49 6.75
N GLY A 166 15.82 24.39 7.49
CA GLY A 166 14.86 24.25 8.59
C GLY A 166 13.39 24.21 8.13
N VAL A 167 13.10 23.93 6.86
CA VAL A 167 11.72 23.88 6.33
C VAL A 167 10.89 22.79 7.03
N VAL A 168 11.55 21.71 7.42
CA VAL A 168 10.91 20.57 8.09
C VAL A 168 10.53 20.89 9.54
N ASP A 169 11.39 21.63 10.25
CA ASP A 169 11.21 21.94 11.67
C ASP A 169 10.37 23.21 11.92
N THR A 170 10.18 24.05 10.90
CA THR A 170 9.43 25.30 11.00
C THR A 170 7.93 25.03 11.07
N LYS A 171 7.30 25.40 12.19
CA LYS A 171 5.85 25.23 12.41
C LYS A 171 5.02 26.37 11.83
N ASP A 172 5.56 27.59 11.84
CA ASP A 172 4.87 28.75 11.28
C ASP A 172 4.74 28.63 9.76
N SER A 173 3.54 28.80 9.22
CA SER A 173 3.26 28.56 7.81
C SER A 173 3.92 29.57 6.89
N ASP A 174 3.96 30.84 7.29
CA ASP A 174 4.51 31.92 6.47
C ASP A 174 6.04 31.84 6.44
N GLU A 175 6.66 31.61 7.60
CA GLU A 175 8.10 31.37 7.72
C GLU A 175 8.52 30.11 6.95
N ARG A 176 7.74 29.02 7.07
CA ARG A 176 7.99 27.78 6.32
C ARG A 176 7.93 28.01 4.82
N GLN A 177 6.96 28.81 4.35
CA GLN A 177 6.83 29.15 2.92
C GLN A 177 8.00 30.01 2.43
N GLU A 178 8.48 30.95 3.24
CA GLU A 178 9.66 31.76 2.91
C GLU A 178 10.93 30.90 2.82
N ARG A 179 11.12 29.96 3.76
CA ARG A 179 12.23 29.00 3.73
C ARG A 179 12.12 28.05 2.53
N LEU A 180 10.92 27.56 2.23
CA LEU A 180 10.65 26.71 1.06
C LEU A 180 10.96 27.41 -0.26
N ALA A 181 10.74 28.74 -0.35
CA ALA A 181 11.02 29.52 -1.55
C ALA A 181 12.52 29.56 -1.95
N ARG A 182 13.42 29.09 -1.07
CA ARG A 182 14.86 28.89 -1.38
C ARG A 182 15.13 27.58 -2.15
N SER A 183 14.15 26.68 -2.20
CA SER A 183 14.19 25.45 -3.00
C SER A 183 13.74 25.74 -4.43
N THR A 184 13.99 24.78 -5.34
CA THR A 184 13.70 24.97 -6.76
C THR A 184 13.09 23.73 -7.39
N ASN A 185 12.14 23.96 -8.30
CA ASN A 185 11.68 22.94 -9.25
C ASN A 185 12.76 22.73 -10.33
N ALA A 186 13.34 21.53 -10.40
CA ALA A 186 14.39 21.19 -11.35
C ALA A 186 13.84 20.38 -12.54
N TYR A 187 14.07 20.87 -13.76
CA TYR A 187 13.61 20.26 -15.01
C TYR A 187 14.81 19.83 -15.85
N LEU A 188 14.94 18.51 -16.08
CA LEU A 188 15.97 17.96 -16.95
C LEU A 188 15.52 18.00 -18.42
N ASN A 189 16.15 18.84 -19.23
CA ASN A 189 15.80 19.02 -20.62
C ASN A 189 16.53 18.01 -21.53
N LYS A 190 15.82 17.47 -22.53
CA LYS A 190 16.41 16.62 -23.57
C LYS A 190 17.45 17.39 -24.39
N HIS A 191 17.20 18.66 -24.70
CA HIS A 191 18.13 19.55 -25.41
C HIS A 191 18.63 20.65 -24.49
N TRP A 192 19.78 21.22 -24.81
CA TRP A 192 20.29 22.40 -24.10
C TRP A 192 19.35 23.57 -24.39
N SER A 193 18.85 24.22 -23.34
CA SER A 193 18.00 25.41 -23.45
C SER A 193 18.68 26.55 -22.71
N GLY A 194 19.03 27.63 -23.44
CA GLY A 194 19.76 28.77 -22.87
C GLY A 194 21.06 28.37 -22.16
N GLY A 195 21.85 27.46 -22.76
CA GLY A 195 23.11 26.98 -22.20
C GLY A 195 22.99 26.05 -21.00
N ARG A 196 21.78 25.66 -20.59
CA ARG A 196 21.53 24.78 -19.43
C ARG A 196 20.84 23.49 -19.85
N LYS A 197 21.27 22.38 -19.24
CA LYS A 197 20.62 21.07 -19.36
C LYS A 197 19.56 20.86 -18.27
N ILE A 198 19.81 21.43 -17.08
CA ILE A 198 18.87 21.44 -15.95
C ILE A 198 18.37 22.87 -15.80
N ALA A 199 17.08 23.08 -16.03
CA ALA A 199 16.42 24.35 -15.80
C ALA A 199 15.85 24.37 -14.37
N LEU A 200 16.11 25.45 -13.64
CA LEU A 200 15.59 25.64 -12.29
C LEU A 200 14.49 26.71 -12.34
N ALA A 201 13.34 26.41 -11.74
CA ALA A 201 12.25 27.34 -11.52
C ALA A 201 11.98 27.51 -10.03
N LYS A 202 11.43 28.66 -9.65
CA LYS A 202 11.03 28.91 -8.26
C LYS A 202 9.86 28.02 -7.87
N VAL A 203 9.81 27.63 -6.61
CA VAL A 203 8.62 26.96 -6.04
C VAL A 203 7.49 27.97 -5.96
N GLU A 204 6.33 27.60 -6.50
CA GLU A 204 5.12 28.43 -6.48
C GLU A 204 4.45 28.39 -5.10
N ARG A 205 3.69 29.43 -4.77
CA ARG A 205 2.87 29.43 -3.56
C ARG A 205 1.64 28.51 -3.75
N PRO A 206 1.06 27.98 -2.66
CA PRO A 206 -0.19 27.23 -2.75
C PRO A 206 -1.27 28.02 -3.51
N ASN A 207 -1.94 27.35 -4.45
CA ASN A 207 -3.04 27.96 -5.19
C ASN A 207 -4.25 28.17 -4.25
N PRO A 208 -4.76 29.41 -4.08
CA PRO A 208 -5.90 29.68 -3.20
C PRO A 208 -7.19 28.98 -3.64
N GLU A 209 -7.33 28.64 -4.93
CA GLU A 209 -8.49 27.93 -5.49
C GLU A 209 -8.35 26.40 -5.44
N CYS A 210 -7.29 25.87 -4.81
CA CYS A 210 -7.05 24.43 -4.75
C CYS A 210 -8.06 23.74 -3.84
N TYR A 211 -8.83 22.80 -4.38
CA TYR A 211 -9.82 22.04 -3.61
C TYR A 211 -9.22 21.01 -2.63
N VAL A 212 -7.90 20.85 -2.65
CA VAL A 212 -7.18 19.91 -1.77
C VAL A 212 -6.53 20.62 -0.60
N CYS A 213 -5.75 21.68 -0.85
CA CYS A 213 -4.94 22.32 0.19
C CYS A 213 -5.42 23.71 0.64
N ALA A 214 -6.44 24.29 -0.01
CA ALA A 214 -6.92 25.64 0.31
C ALA A 214 -8.43 25.67 0.62
N HIS A 215 -9.28 25.30 -0.34
CA HIS A 215 -10.73 25.39 -0.21
C HIS A 215 -11.39 24.02 -0.39
N PRO A 216 -11.63 23.23 0.67
CA PRO A 216 -12.06 21.84 0.57
C PRO A 216 -13.56 21.68 0.19
N ALA A 217 -14.03 22.43 -0.79
CA ALA A 217 -15.38 22.35 -1.33
C ALA A 217 -15.32 22.24 -2.86
N VAL A 218 -16.13 21.32 -3.39
CA VAL A 218 -16.32 21.12 -4.82
C VAL A 218 -17.81 21.11 -5.13
N SER A 219 -18.20 21.73 -6.24
CA SER A 219 -19.58 21.70 -6.72
C SER A 219 -19.72 20.62 -7.78
N VAL A 220 -20.68 19.71 -7.61
CA VAL A 220 -20.93 18.61 -8.54
C VAL A 220 -22.32 18.76 -9.14
N ALA A 221 -22.39 18.87 -10.47
CA ALA A 221 -23.66 18.84 -11.20
C ALA A 221 -24.01 17.38 -11.52
N LEU A 222 -25.15 16.91 -11.02
CA LEU A 222 -25.68 15.58 -11.27
C LEU A 222 -27.21 15.59 -11.29
N ASP A 223 -27.80 14.63 -11.97
CA ASP A 223 -29.25 14.40 -11.92
C ASP A 223 -29.58 13.43 -10.77
N PRO A 224 -30.25 13.90 -9.69
CA PRO A 224 -30.54 13.06 -8.52
C PRO A 224 -31.54 11.94 -8.83
N ALA A 225 -32.29 12.01 -9.93
CA ALA A 225 -33.23 10.96 -10.31
C ALA A 225 -32.55 9.75 -10.98
N SER A 226 -31.42 9.97 -11.66
CA SER A 226 -30.71 8.93 -12.43
C SER A 226 -29.41 8.44 -11.78
N VAL A 227 -28.75 9.26 -10.96
CA VAL A 227 -27.46 8.90 -10.36
C VAL A 227 -27.66 8.17 -9.03
N THR A 228 -27.23 6.90 -8.99
CA THR A 228 -27.17 6.13 -7.73
C THR A 228 -26.00 6.57 -6.86
N LEU A 229 -26.13 6.41 -5.54
CA LEU A 229 -25.03 6.64 -4.58
C LEU A 229 -23.76 5.86 -4.93
N GLY A 230 -23.90 4.60 -5.35
CA GLY A 230 -22.77 3.78 -5.78
C GLY A 230 -22.09 4.31 -7.05
N ALA A 231 -22.86 4.85 -8.01
CA ALA A 231 -22.29 5.50 -9.18
C ALA A 231 -21.55 6.80 -8.81
N PHE A 232 -22.12 7.59 -7.89
CA PHE A 232 -21.46 8.79 -7.36
C PHE A 232 -20.13 8.47 -6.66
N VAL A 233 -20.10 7.47 -5.78
CA VAL A 233 -18.86 7.06 -5.08
C VAL A 233 -17.79 6.62 -6.09
N ARG A 234 -18.14 5.75 -7.04
CA ARG A 234 -17.15 5.22 -8.01
C ARG A 234 -16.66 6.28 -8.99
N ALA A 235 -17.59 7.02 -9.61
CA ALA A 235 -17.26 7.94 -10.69
C ALA A 235 -16.72 9.27 -10.16
N VAL A 236 -17.31 9.83 -9.10
CA VAL A 236 -16.92 11.14 -8.56
C VAL A 236 -15.85 10.98 -7.49
N LEU A 237 -16.15 10.32 -6.37
CA LEU A 237 -15.24 10.30 -5.22
C LEU A 237 -13.94 9.56 -5.51
N LYS A 238 -14.02 8.36 -6.08
CA LYS A 238 -12.82 7.54 -6.35
C LYS A 238 -12.11 7.95 -7.63
N ARG A 239 -12.83 8.02 -8.75
CA ARG A 239 -12.21 8.26 -10.06
C ARG A 239 -11.80 9.70 -10.29
N HIS A 240 -12.63 10.69 -9.94
CA HIS A 240 -12.34 12.11 -10.19
C HIS A 240 -11.65 12.80 -9.01
N LEU A 241 -12.08 12.51 -7.77
CA LEU A 241 -11.51 13.15 -6.57
C LEU A 241 -10.45 12.30 -5.87
N HIS A 242 -10.18 11.08 -6.36
CA HIS A 242 -9.11 10.21 -5.90
C HIS A 242 -9.16 9.81 -4.41
N PHE A 243 -10.36 9.73 -3.81
CA PHE A 243 -10.52 9.13 -2.49
C PHE A 243 -10.26 7.62 -2.53
N THR A 244 -9.43 7.12 -1.61
CA THR A 244 -9.16 5.68 -1.46
C THR A 244 -10.33 4.95 -0.80
N GLN A 245 -10.75 5.42 0.37
CA GLN A 245 -11.87 4.89 1.16
C GLN A 245 -12.77 6.05 1.58
N PRO A 246 -13.73 6.46 0.73
CA PRO A 246 -14.58 7.60 1.02
C PRO A 246 -15.66 7.25 2.05
N SER A 247 -15.93 8.19 2.95
CA SER A 247 -17.16 8.25 3.74
C SER A 247 -17.98 9.47 3.31
N VAL A 248 -19.31 9.29 3.22
CA VAL A 248 -20.25 10.31 2.75
C VAL A 248 -21.27 10.57 3.84
N THR A 249 -21.31 11.82 4.31
CA THR A 249 -22.29 12.29 5.29
C THR A 249 -23.12 13.40 4.66
N LEU A 250 -24.44 13.35 4.83
CA LEU A 250 -25.36 14.40 4.43
C LEU A 250 -25.56 15.36 5.61
N GLY A 251 -25.11 16.60 5.47
CA GLY A 251 -25.02 17.55 6.59
C GLY A 251 -24.02 17.06 7.64
N ASP A 252 -24.24 17.45 8.91
CA ASP A 252 -23.29 17.17 10.00
C ASP A 252 -23.48 15.81 10.68
N THR A 253 -24.59 15.10 10.39
CA THR A 253 -25.05 14.00 11.26
C THR A 253 -25.51 12.74 10.54
N ASN A 254 -25.79 12.77 9.23
CA ASN A 254 -26.39 11.62 8.55
C ASN A 254 -25.38 10.88 7.66
N LEU A 255 -24.71 9.86 8.21
CA LEU A 255 -23.78 9.02 7.45
C LEU A 255 -24.56 8.15 6.45
N VAL A 256 -24.31 8.35 5.16
CA VAL A 256 -25.05 7.69 4.05
C VAL A 256 -24.21 6.58 3.40
N TYR A 257 -22.88 6.71 3.43
CA TYR A 257 -21.96 5.71 2.88
C TYR A 257 -20.66 5.71 3.67
N GLU A 258 -20.10 4.53 3.91
CA GLU A 258 -18.79 4.34 4.52
C GLU A 258 -18.17 3.10 3.90
N GLU A 259 -16.89 3.21 3.53
CA GLU A 259 -16.14 2.11 2.93
C GLU A 259 -14.93 1.75 3.81
N GLY A 260 -14.81 0.48 4.15
CA GLY A 260 -13.82 -0.06 5.09
C GLY A 260 -14.46 -1.08 6.03
N ASP A 261 -13.63 -1.92 6.67
CA ASP A 261 -14.09 -2.83 7.72
C ASP A 261 -14.68 -2.05 8.89
N ASP A 262 -15.57 -2.67 9.68
CA ASP A 262 -16.05 -2.07 10.91
C ASP A 262 -14.86 -1.94 11.89
N LEU A 263 -14.19 -0.79 11.85
CA LEU A 263 -12.97 -0.52 12.61
C LEU A 263 -13.18 -0.68 14.12
N GLU A 264 -14.42 -0.67 14.61
CA GLU A 264 -14.71 -0.93 16.02
C GLU A 264 -14.71 -2.43 16.36
N GLU A 265 -15.15 -3.30 15.44
CA GLU A 265 -14.98 -4.77 15.56
C GLU A 265 -13.51 -5.14 15.41
N LEU A 266 -12.80 -4.48 14.49
CA LEU A 266 -11.35 -4.62 14.36
C LEU A 266 -10.63 -4.16 15.64
N ALA A 267 -11.02 -3.03 16.23
CA ALA A 267 -10.45 -2.55 17.49
C ALA A 267 -10.65 -3.53 18.64
N GLU A 268 -11.83 -4.16 18.73
CA GLU A 268 -12.08 -5.20 19.73
C GLU A 268 -11.17 -6.44 19.51
N SER A 269 -11.06 -6.89 18.26
CA SER A 269 -10.19 -8.01 17.87
C SER A 269 -8.72 -7.72 18.17
N GLU A 270 -8.22 -6.53 17.82
CA GLU A 270 -6.85 -6.12 18.07
C GLU A 270 -6.53 -5.96 19.55
N LEU A 271 -7.47 -5.46 20.37
CA LEU A 271 -7.31 -5.41 21.82
C LEU A 271 -7.19 -6.81 22.43
N LYS A 272 -7.96 -7.79 21.96
CA LYS A 272 -7.85 -9.19 22.40
C LYS A 272 -6.50 -9.79 22.01
N LYS A 273 -6.05 -9.60 20.77
CA LYS A 273 -4.72 -10.05 20.32
C LYS A 273 -3.60 -9.43 21.16
N ALA A 274 -3.67 -8.13 21.45
CA ALA A 274 -2.71 -7.45 22.31
C ALA A 274 -2.66 -8.06 23.72
N ALA A 275 -3.83 -8.38 24.31
CA ALA A 275 -3.91 -9.04 25.61
C ALA A 275 -3.26 -10.44 25.58
N ASP A 276 -3.49 -11.23 24.53
CA ASP A 276 -2.93 -12.56 24.35
C ASP A 276 -1.39 -12.52 24.22
N VAL A 277 -0.88 -11.55 23.46
CA VAL A 277 0.56 -11.31 23.28
C VAL A 277 1.24 -10.94 24.61
N ILE A 278 0.60 -10.07 25.40
CA ILE A 278 1.11 -9.67 26.72
C ILE A 278 1.08 -10.87 27.69
N ALA A 279 0.00 -11.66 27.68
CA ALA A 279 -0.11 -12.85 28.52
C ALA A 279 0.97 -13.90 28.15
N ALA A 280 1.25 -14.10 26.86
CA ALA A 280 2.33 -14.96 26.39
C ALA A 280 3.71 -14.46 26.84
N SER A 281 3.93 -13.15 26.78
CA SER A 281 5.19 -12.52 27.23
C SER A 281 5.37 -12.63 28.75
N THR A 282 4.27 -12.50 29.51
CA THR A 282 4.26 -12.64 30.97
C THR A 282 4.60 -14.08 31.40
N ARG A 283 4.09 -15.10 30.70
CA ARG A 283 4.44 -16.50 30.98
C ARG A 283 5.94 -16.75 30.85
N ARG A 284 6.59 -16.17 29.84
CA ARG A 284 8.05 -16.27 29.65
C ARG A 284 8.84 -15.66 30.81
N LEU A 285 8.37 -14.55 31.39
CA LEU A 285 8.99 -13.94 32.57
C LEU A 285 8.83 -14.82 33.82
N LEU A 286 7.65 -15.41 34.03
CA LEU A 286 7.42 -16.33 35.15
C LEU A 286 8.34 -17.55 35.06
N GLU A 287 8.47 -18.15 33.88
CA GLU A 287 9.41 -19.25 33.63
C GLU A 287 10.88 -18.85 33.83
N ALA A 288 11.25 -17.61 33.49
CA ALA A 288 12.58 -17.08 33.75
C ALA A 288 12.82 -16.85 35.26
N ALA A 289 11.84 -16.30 35.98
CA ALA A 289 11.91 -16.05 37.42
C ALA A 289 12.07 -17.34 38.22
N GLU A 290 11.30 -18.38 37.89
CA GLU A 290 11.42 -19.69 38.55
C GLU A 290 12.77 -20.35 38.28
N ARG A 291 13.31 -20.23 37.05
CA ARG A 291 14.67 -20.69 36.75
C ARG A 291 15.73 -19.92 37.55
N ASN A 292 15.55 -18.61 37.77
CA ASN A 292 16.48 -17.82 38.57
C ASN A 292 16.45 -18.24 40.04
N LYS A 293 15.24 -18.39 40.63
CA LYS A 293 15.08 -18.88 42.01
C LYS A 293 15.74 -20.25 42.23
N ALA A 294 15.61 -21.16 41.26
CA ALA A 294 16.24 -22.47 41.33
C ALA A 294 17.78 -22.40 41.34
N LYS A 295 18.38 -21.43 40.63
CA LYS A 295 19.84 -21.19 40.63
C LYS A 295 20.32 -20.58 41.95
N VAL A 296 19.63 -19.56 42.46
CA VAL A 296 19.99 -18.90 43.73
C VAL A 296 19.99 -19.89 44.90
N ASN A 297 19.02 -20.82 44.95
CA ASN A 297 18.96 -21.87 45.97
C ASN A 297 20.12 -22.88 45.92
N MET A 298 20.83 -22.99 44.79
CA MET A 298 21.98 -23.90 44.61
C MET A 298 23.32 -23.24 44.97
N ASP A 299 23.49 -21.96 44.65
CA ASP A 299 24.79 -21.27 44.76
C ASP A 299 25.03 -20.53 46.10
N GLY A 300 24.02 -20.45 46.98
CA GLY A 300 24.19 -20.08 48.39
C GLY A 300 24.81 -18.69 48.66
N LEU A 301 24.62 -17.73 47.75
CA LEU A 301 25.22 -16.40 47.83
C LEU A 301 24.17 -15.33 48.19
N ASP A 302 24.34 -14.69 49.35
CA ASP A 302 23.58 -13.52 49.84
C ASP A 302 24.04 -12.20 49.16
N ASP A 303 24.18 -12.19 47.83
CA ASP A 303 24.25 -10.93 47.10
C ASP A 303 22.83 -10.57 46.66
N ILE A 304 22.43 -9.31 46.88
CA ILE A 304 21.09 -8.80 46.55
C ILE A 304 20.73 -9.27 45.14
N ASP A 305 19.71 -10.14 45.01
CA ASP A 305 19.28 -10.73 43.73
C ASP A 305 18.60 -9.66 42.86
N ILE A 306 19.41 -8.69 42.38
CA ILE A 306 19.02 -7.62 41.47
C ILE A 306 18.32 -8.23 40.25
N THR A 307 18.78 -9.39 39.81
CA THR A 307 18.22 -10.16 38.70
C THR A 307 16.79 -10.65 38.98
N GLY A 308 16.56 -11.25 40.15
CA GLY A 308 15.23 -11.64 40.62
C GLY A 308 14.30 -10.45 40.79
N ALA A 309 14.80 -9.34 41.34
CA ALA A 309 14.03 -8.10 41.48
C ALA A 309 13.62 -7.50 40.13
N ILE A 310 14.50 -7.54 39.11
CA ILE A 310 14.19 -7.10 37.74
C ILE A 310 13.08 -7.98 37.15
N LEU A 311 13.18 -9.30 37.29
CA LEU A 311 12.17 -10.24 36.77
C LEU A 311 10.82 -10.10 37.48
N GLU A 312 10.82 -9.88 38.79
CA GLU A 312 9.61 -9.65 39.57
C GLU A 312 8.93 -8.34 39.17
N ALA A 313 9.70 -7.24 39.07
CA ALA A 313 9.19 -5.95 38.61
C ALA A 313 8.63 -6.02 37.18
N ALA A 314 9.34 -6.66 36.24
CA ALA A 314 8.87 -6.83 34.87
C ALA A 314 7.61 -7.70 34.77
N THR A 315 7.49 -8.71 35.65
CA THR A 315 6.30 -9.56 35.75
C THR A 315 5.11 -8.76 36.25
N ALA A 316 5.28 -7.96 37.31
CA ALA A 316 4.23 -7.08 37.84
C ALA A 316 3.74 -6.06 36.79
N ILE A 317 4.68 -5.42 36.07
CA ILE A 317 4.36 -4.49 34.98
C ILE A 317 3.57 -5.20 33.87
N SER A 318 4.00 -6.39 33.45
CA SER A 318 3.33 -7.15 32.38
C SER A 318 1.93 -7.62 32.78
N GLN A 319 1.73 -8.04 34.03
CA GLN A 319 0.41 -8.41 34.57
C GLN A 319 -0.54 -7.21 34.67
N ALA A 320 -0.03 -6.04 35.08
CA ALA A 320 -0.79 -4.79 35.10
C ALA A 320 -1.22 -4.39 33.67
N CYS A 321 -0.30 -4.46 32.71
CA CYS A 321 -0.60 -4.19 31.29
C CYS A 321 -1.65 -5.16 30.73
N SER A 322 -1.57 -6.45 31.07
CA SER A 322 -2.57 -7.44 30.66
C SER A 322 -3.97 -7.08 31.18
N SER A 323 -4.06 -6.72 32.46
CA SER A 323 -5.32 -6.31 33.10
C SER A 323 -5.88 -5.03 32.49
N LEU A 324 -5.00 -4.09 32.13
CA LEU A 324 -5.36 -2.84 31.48
C LEU A 324 -5.95 -3.07 30.09
N VAL A 325 -5.27 -3.85 29.24
CA VAL A 325 -5.72 -4.14 27.87
C VAL A 325 -7.02 -4.95 27.88
N GLN A 326 -7.19 -5.90 28.81
CA GLN A 326 -8.46 -6.61 29.01
C GLN A 326 -9.59 -5.68 29.44
N SER A 327 -9.31 -4.72 30.33
CA SER A 327 -10.30 -3.71 30.76
C SER A 327 -10.69 -2.80 29.59
N ALA A 328 -9.73 -2.42 28.73
CA ALA A 328 -9.99 -1.66 27.51
C ALA A 328 -10.81 -2.47 26.49
N ALA A 329 -10.52 -3.76 26.32
CA ALA A 329 -11.30 -4.67 25.47
C ALA A 329 -12.74 -4.81 25.94
N LYS A 330 -12.95 -4.94 27.27
CA LYS A 330 -14.29 -5.01 27.85
C LYS A 330 -15.04 -3.69 27.70
N ALA A 331 -14.37 -2.56 27.92
CA ALA A 331 -14.96 -1.25 27.67
C ALA A 331 -15.36 -1.06 26.19
N GLN A 332 -14.59 -1.63 25.25
CA GLN A 332 -14.94 -1.62 23.83
C GLN A 332 -16.13 -2.55 23.53
N SER A 333 -16.16 -3.75 24.11
CA SER A 333 -17.28 -4.70 23.97
C SER A 333 -18.60 -4.14 24.52
N GLU A 334 -18.57 -3.45 25.66
CA GLU A 334 -19.76 -2.77 26.19
C GLU A 334 -20.31 -1.71 25.22
N ARG A 335 -19.43 -1.05 24.45
CA ARG A 335 -19.83 -0.08 23.43
C ARG A 335 -20.38 -0.75 22.17
N THR A 336 -19.77 -1.83 21.71
CA THR A 336 -20.28 -2.60 20.57
C THR A 336 -21.62 -3.27 20.89
N ASP A 337 -21.89 -3.61 22.15
CA ASP A 337 -23.20 -4.13 22.58
C ASP A 337 -24.25 -3.02 22.81
N ALA A 338 -23.83 -1.83 23.30
CA ALA A 338 -24.71 -0.66 23.34
C ALA A 338 -25.19 -0.24 21.94
N LYS A 339 -24.34 -0.40 20.91
CA LYS A 339 -24.69 -0.24 19.48
C LYS A 339 -25.84 -1.16 19.05
N LYS A 340 -25.81 -2.45 19.44
CA LYS A 340 -26.86 -3.44 19.08
C LYS A 340 -28.22 -3.14 19.72
N THR A 341 -28.23 -2.50 20.88
CA THR A 341 -29.46 -2.25 21.67
C THR A 341 -30.13 -0.91 21.39
N GLY A 342 -29.55 -0.05 20.52
CA GLY A 342 -30.13 1.22 20.11
C GLY A 342 -30.27 2.27 21.23
N LYS A 343 -29.68 2.03 22.41
CA LYS A 343 -29.83 2.87 23.60
C LYS A 343 -28.98 4.15 23.60
N ALA A 344 -28.06 4.30 22.66
CA ALA A 344 -27.20 5.47 22.53
C ALA A 344 -27.23 6.01 21.11
N MET A 345 -27.25 7.34 20.97
CA MET A 345 -27.00 8.04 19.70
C MET A 345 -25.56 7.73 19.27
N TYR A 346 -25.41 6.65 18.51
CA TYR A 346 -24.13 6.04 18.18
C TYR A 346 -23.55 6.69 16.91
N ARG A 347 -22.34 7.25 17.03
CA ARG A 347 -21.58 7.84 15.91
C ARG A 347 -20.26 7.10 15.80
N LYS A 348 -20.05 6.41 14.68
CA LYS A 348 -18.77 5.79 14.34
C LYS A 348 -17.68 6.86 14.26
N ASP A 349 -16.52 6.57 14.84
CA ASP A 349 -15.37 7.48 14.85
C ASP A 349 -14.11 6.69 14.41
N PRO A 350 -13.83 6.65 13.09
CA PRO A 350 -12.73 5.85 12.55
C PRO A 350 -11.35 6.38 12.98
N MET A 351 -11.20 7.69 13.21
CA MET A 351 -9.97 8.26 13.75
C MET A 351 -9.72 7.75 15.17
N TRP A 352 -10.77 7.73 15.99
CA TRP A 352 -10.70 7.20 17.34
C TRP A 352 -10.41 5.69 17.36
N ALA A 353 -11.08 4.89 16.50
CA ALA A 353 -10.87 3.45 16.43
C ALA A 353 -9.43 3.10 16.01
N ASN A 354 -8.88 3.79 15.01
CA ASN A 354 -7.48 3.65 14.60
C ASN A 354 -6.51 4.09 15.71
N GLY A 355 -6.84 5.16 16.44
CA GLY A 355 -6.07 5.60 17.61
C GLY A 355 -6.05 4.54 18.71
N LEU A 356 -7.18 3.86 18.96
CA LEU A 356 -7.29 2.78 19.93
C LEU A 356 -6.51 1.53 19.50
N ILE A 357 -6.63 1.11 18.23
CA ILE A 357 -5.87 -0.01 17.65
C ILE A 357 -4.37 0.23 17.80
N SER A 358 -3.92 1.42 17.37
CA SER A 358 -2.51 1.80 17.42
C SER A 358 -1.99 1.82 18.87
N ALA A 359 -2.79 2.33 19.81
CA ALA A 359 -2.43 2.33 21.23
C ALA A 359 -2.32 0.91 21.80
N ALA A 360 -3.23 0.00 21.42
CA ALA A 360 -3.19 -1.40 21.85
C ALA A 360 -1.93 -2.13 21.34
N GLN A 361 -1.61 -1.96 20.05
CA GLN A 361 -0.40 -2.52 19.44
C GLN A 361 0.87 -1.96 20.07
N ASN A 362 0.90 -0.66 20.38
CA ASN A 362 2.02 -0.02 21.05
C ASN A 362 2.25 -0.58 22.47
N VAL A 363 1.18 -0.82 23.25
CA VAL A 363 1.31 -1.46 24.57
C VAL A 363 1.87 -2.87 24.46
N ALA A 364 1.37 -3.68 23.52
CA ALA A 364 1.88 -5.04 23.30
C ALA A 364 3.37 -5.04 22.91
N GLY A 365 3.78 -4.17 21.99
CA GLY A 365 5.18 -4.01 21.59
C GLY A 365 6.09 -3.53 22.72
N ALA A 366 5.64 -2.55 23.51
CA ALA A 366 6.40 -2.03 24.64
C ALA A 366 6.62 -3.11 25.73
N VAL A 367 5.61 -3.93 26.02
CA VAL A 367 5.74 -5.04 26.98
C VAL A 367 6.67 -6.12 26.44
N GLN A 368 6.58 -6.48 25.16
CA GLN A 368 7.51 -7.42 24.54
C GLN A 368 8.96 -6.92 24.66
N GLN A 369 9.21 -5.64 24.40
CA GLN A 369 10.53 -5.06 24.53
C GLN A 369 11.02 -5.09 25.98
N LEU A 370 10.16 -4.78 26.95
CA LEU A 370 10.48 -4.93 28.37
C LEU A 370 10.88 -6.37 28.71
N VAL A 371 10.12 -7.36 28.24
CA VAL A 371 10.42 -8.78 28.48
C VAL A 371 11.75 -9.19 27.85
N ILE A 372 12.06 -8.71 26.65
CA ILE A 372 13.35 -8.97 25.99
C ILE A 372 14.48 -8.36 26.80
N SER A 373 14.38 -7.08 27.16
CA SER A 373 15.43 -6.39 27.93
C SER A 373 15.60 -6.98 29.33
N SER A 374 14.53 -7.39 30.01
CA SER A 374 14.61 -8.09 31.30
C SER A 374 15.28 -9.46 31.19
N ASN A 375 15.00 -10.24 30.15
CA ASN A 375 15.67 -11.53 29.96
C ASN A 375 17.16 -11.37 29.64
N LYS A 376 17.53 -10.39 28.82
CA LYS A 376 18.95 -10.12 28.53
C LYS A 376 19.69 -9.59 29.77
N ALA A 377 19.03 -8.80 30.62
CA ALA A 377 19.60 -8.32 31.88
C ALA A 377 20.00 -9.48 32.82
N VAL A 378 19.18 -10.54 32.86
CA VAL A 378 19.47 -11.77 33.61
C VAL A 378 20.73 -12.48 33.10
N ASN A 379 21.05 -12.34 31.81
CA ASN A 379 22.25 -12.92 31.21
C ASN A 379 23.48 -12.01 31.33
N GLY A 380 23.36 -10.83 31.95
CA GLY A 380 24.44 -9.84 32.03
C GLY A 380 24.73 -9.10 30.71
N GLU A 381 23.79 -9.15 29.75
CA GLU A 381 23.98 -8.65 28.38
C GLU A 381 23.40 -7.23 28.14
N VAL A 382 23.02 -6.49 29.20
CA VAL A 382 22.26 -5.23 29.07
C VAL A 382 22.80 -4.11 29.94
N GLU A 383 22.86 -2.91 29.35
CA GLU A 383 23.04 -1.66 30.08
C GLU A 383 21.72 -1.23 30.77
N GLU A 384 21.80 -0.78 32.03
CA GLU A 384 20.67 -0.29 32.86
C GLU A 384 19.73 0.69 32.13
N VAL A 385 20.27 1.43 31.16
CA VAL A 385 19.55 2.38 30.32
C VAL A 385 18.49 1.70 29.44
N GLU A 386 18.73 0.49 28.92
CA GLU A 386 17.79 -0.22 28.03
C GLU A 386 16.52 -0.65 28.77
N ILE A 387 16.66 -1.21 29.98
CA ILE A 387 15.53 -1.63 30.83
C ILE A 387 14.72 -0.41 31.27
N THR A 388 15.41 0.66 31.68
CA THR A 388 14.76 1.91 32.08
C THR A 388 13.98 2.53 30.93
N ALA A 389 14.54 2.51 29.72
CA ALA A 389 13.86 2.98 28.51
C ALA A 389 12.63 2.12 28.18
N ALA A 390 12.75 0.79 28.27
CA ALA A 390 11.64 -0.12 28.03
C ALA A 390 10.49 0.10 29.04
N ALA A 391 10.80 0.24 30.34
CA ALA A 391 9.80 0.52 31.37
C ALA A 391 9.09 1.88 31.17
N LYS A 392 9.83 2.94 30.81
CA LYS A 392 9.25 4.24 30.45
C LYS A 392 8.37 4.14 29.19
N GLY A 393 8.78 3.34 28.21
CA GLY A 393 8.00 3.05 27.01
C GLY A 393 6.65 2.41 27.34
N VAL A 394 6.62 1.44 28.27
CA VAL A 394 5.37 0.83 28.75
C VAL A 394 4.48 1.87 29.43
N GLY A 395 5.02 2.74 30.28
CA GLY A 395 4.26 3.82 30.92
C GLY A 395 3.62 4.79 29.92
N ALA A 396 4.36 5.19 28.89
CA ALA A 396 3.84 6.05 27.83
C ALA A 396 2.74 5.37 26.99
N ALA A 397 2.96 4.11 26.60
CA ALA A 397 2.01 3.35 25.79
C ALA A 397 0.69 3.08 26.54
N THR A 398 0.77 2.73 27.83
CA THR A 398 -0.42 2.49 28.68
C THR A 398 -1.21 3.77 28.93
N ALA A 399 -0.55 4.91 29.15
CA ALA A 399 -1.22 6.21 29.24
C ALA A 399 -1.96 6.57 27.94
N GLN A 400 -1.35 6.29 26.80
CA GLN A 400 -1.97 6.52 25.49
C GLN A 400 -3.20 5.63 25.28
N LEU A 401 -3.14 4.36 25.68
CA LEU A 401 -4.27 3.43 25.63
C LEU A 401 -5.42 3.86 26.54
N VAL A 402 -5.14 4.32 27.76
CA VAL A 402 -6.15 4.84 28.69
C VAL A 402 -6.82 6.07 28.11
N ALA A 403 -6.05 7.02 27.59
CA ALA A 403 -6.60 8.22 26.95
C ALA A 403 -7.50 7.86 25.77
N ALA A 404 -7.05 6.96 24.89
CA ALA A 404 -7.82 6.48 23.76
C ALA A 404 -9.12 5.78 24.22
N SER A 405 -9.05 4.84 25.16
CA SER A 405 -10.22 4.10 25.64
C SER A 405 -11.26 5.00 26.34
N ARG A 406 -10.82 6.05 27.03
CA ARG A 406 -11.69 6.98 27.76
C ARG A 406 -12.34 8.06 26.90
N ALA A 407 -11.75 8.42 25.77
CA ALA A 407 -12.21 9.53 24.92
C ALA A 407 -13.68 9.40 24.45
N LYS A 408 -14.23 8.19 24.47
CA LYS A 408 -15.60 7.87 24.04
C LYS A 408 -16.40 7.05 25.04
N ALA A 409 -16.00 7.07 26.32
CA ALA A 409 -16.77 6.40 27.37
C ALA A 409 -18.11 7.13 27.57
N ALA A 410 -19.23 6.40 27.40
CA ALA A 410 -20.58 6.96 27.60
C ALA A 410 -20.85 7.30 29.07
N ASP A 411 -20.32 6.50 29.99
CA ASP A 411 -20.32 6.75 31.42
C ASP A 411 -18.89 6.66 31.97
N PRO A 412 -18.26 7.77 32.39
CA PRO A 412 -16.93 7.79 32.99
C PRO A 412 -16.81 6.98 34.30
N PHE A 413 -17.93 6.58 34.90
CA PHE A 413 -18.01 5.84 36.15
C PHE A 413 -18.53 4.41 35.98
N SER A 414 -18.64 3.91 34.74
CA SER A 414 -19.02 2.52 34.51
C SER A 414 -18.04 1.56 35.19
N SER A 415 -18.49 0.35 35.53
CA SER A 415 -17.62 -0.65 36.19
C SER A 415 -16.36 -0.97 35.38
N THR A 416 -16.42 -0.89 34.06
CA THR A 416 -15.26 -1.06 33.17
C THR A 416 -14.31 0.12 33.19
N GLN A 417 -14.83 1.36 33.22
CA GLN A 417 -14.00 2.56 33.33
C GLN A 417 -13.32 2.67 34.70
N VAL A 418 -13.99 2.23 35.76
CA VAL A 418 -13.41 2.11 37.10
C VAL A 418 -12.28 1.07 37.12
N SER A 419 -12.50 -0.11 36.52
CA SER A 419 -11.46 -1.14 36.40
C SER A 419 -10.29 -0.68 35.54
N LEU A 420 -10.54 0.02 34.43
CA LEU A 420 -9.52 0.61 33.57
C LEU A 420 -8.66 1.64 34.34
N LYS A 421 -9.30 2.50 35.14
CA LYS A 421 -8.61 3.47 35.99
C LYS A 421 -7.75 2.77 37.04
N LYS A 422 -8.27 1.72 37.67
CA LYS A 422 -7.55 0.94 38.70
C LYS A 422 -6.36 0.17 38.11
N ALA A 423 -6.46 -0.30 36.87
CA ALA A 423 -5.37 -0.99 36.19
C ALA A 423 -4.28 -0.04 35.67
N ALA A 424 -4.60 1.25 35.52
CA ALA A 424 -3.67 2.29 35.07
C ALA A 424 -2.91 3.00 36.20
N SER A 425 -3.41 2.88 37.44
CA SER A 425 -2.79 3.40 38.67
C SER A 425 -1.92 2.34 39.32
#